data_AF-A0A7C3QMQ5-F1
#
_entry.id   AF-A0A7C3QMQ5-F1
#
_cell.length_a   1.000
_cell.length_b   1.000
_cell.length_c   1.000
_cell.angle_alpha   90.00
_cell.angle_beta   90.00
_cell.angle_gamma   90.00
#
_symmetry.space_group_name_H-M   'P 1'
#
loop_
_entity.id
_entity.type
_entity.pdbx_description
1 polymer ?
#
loop_
_entity_poly.entity_id
_entity_poly.type
_entity_poly.pdbx_seq_one_letter_code
_entity_poly.pdbx_strand_id
1 'polypeptide(L)'
;MIWLGVASVFRFQVGVVAPALFLIVLYHKKYRDLITLSLAGLFIFVFTGLVDYALRGGFHESLYRYVHYNIYHSSDFGVSPFWTYIPTLIFISISPFLLSRYHGFQWNEYRPLLPAVLYFVFFFVIHSLIPHKEERFLSPVLPAIFVLITPFLVFFIRNKGMRWRVWGFAAVNVLLLVIVSFSVSQLNIIGVARFFHKEKSISKIAVFEDSLKQLPISYAMRPDVKDIRVITRNNLNDLKISDCREVFIIRENYLPLLEGRLTDFRQVSVFKSSPVERALVKMNPGGNLRRASIYLYQPARCPLVSVKKNLTKEI
;
A
#
# COMPACT_ATOMS: atom_id res chain seq x y z
N MET A 1 1.33 27.93 1.58
CA MET A 1 1.10 27.54 0.17
C MET A 1 2.33 26.92 -0.47
N ILE A 2 3.50 27.56 -0.39
CA ILE A 2 4.74 27.09 -1.05
C ILE A 2 5.04 25.62 -0.69
N TRP A 3 5.11 25.27 0.60
CA TRP A 3 5.36 23.90 1.04
C TRP A 3 4.31 22.89 0.57
N LEU A 4 3.04 23.30 0.49
CA LEU A 4 1.97 22.44 -0.02
C LEU A 4 2.18 22.17 -1.51
N GLY A 5 2.55 23.19 -2.29
CA GLY A 5 2.86 23.06 -3.70
C GLY A 5 4.08 22.16 -3.95
N VAL A 6 5.17 22.35 -3.19
CA VAL A 6 6.35 21.46 -3.25
C VAL A 6 5.96 20.01 -2.91
N ALA A 7 5.21 19.80 -1.83
CA ALA A 7 4.72 18.47 -1.46
C ALA A 7 3.82 17.85 -2.55
N SER A 8 3.03 18.66 -3.24
CA SER A 8 2.15 18.19 -4.31
C SER A 8 2.89 17.68 -5.55
N VAL A 9 4.12 18.15 -5.81
CA VAL A 9 4.98 17.62 -6.89
C VAL A 9 5.43 16.19 -6.59
N PHE A 10 5.75 15.91 -5.33
CA PHE A 10 6.11 14.54 -4.90
C PHE A 10 4.88 13.64 -4.78
N ARG A 11 3.74 14.20 -4.37
CA ARG A 11 2.48 13.50 -4.23
C ARG A 11 1.29 14.41 -4.55
N PHE A 12 0.72 14.24 -5.74
CA PHE A 12 -0.42 15.03 -6.20
C PHE A 12 -1.62 14.98 -5.25
N GLN A 13 -1.80 13.88 -4.52
CA GLN A 13 -2.83 13.70 -3.50
C GLN A 13 -2.80 14.78 -2.41
N VAL A 14 -1.63 15.32 -2.09
CA VAL A 14 -1.47 16.36 -1.07
C VAL A 14 -2.06 17.69 -1.54
N GLY A 15 -1.97 17.97 -2.84
CA GLY A 15 -2.48 19.21 -3.45
C GLY A 15 -3.99 19.39 -3.31
N VAL A 16 -4.72 18.27 -3.15
CA VAL A 16 -6.18 18.23 -2.93
C VAL A 16 -6.62 19.05 -1.71
N VAL A 17 -5.72 19.29 -0.76
CA VAL A 17 -6.05 20.03 0.48
C VAL A 17 -5.87 21.55 0.34
N ALA A 18 -5.41 22.04 -0.81
CA ALA A 18 -5.28 23.48 -1.05
C ALA A 18 -6.58 24.27 -0.80
N PRO A 19 -7.77 23.82 -1.25
CA PRO A 19 -9.04 24.50 -0.97
C PRO A 19 -9.35 24.65 0.53
N ALA A 20 -8.95 23.67 1.35
CA ALA A 20 -9.16 23.75 2.81
C ALA A 20 -8.42 24.95 3.42
N LEU A 21 -7.21 25.26 2.94
CA LEU A 21 -6.46 26.44 3.38
C LEU A 21 -7.17 27.74 3.02
N PHE A 22 -7.71 27.84 1.80
CA PHE A 22 -8.50 29.00 1.38
C PHE A 22 -9.74 29.18 2.26
N LEU A 23 -10.46 28.10 2.54
CA LEU A 23 -11.66 28.13 3.40
C LEU A 23 -11.35 28.58 4.83
N ILE A 24 -10.21 28.17 5.39
CA ILE A 24 -9.77 28.63 6.73
C ILE A 24 -9.55 30.14 6.75
N VAL A 25 -8.85 30.67 5.74
CA VAL A 25 -8.57 32.10 5.65
C VAL A 25 -9.84 32.91 5.45
N LEU A 26 -10.75 32.42 4.59
CA LEU A 26 -12.07 33.01 4.36
C LEU A 26 -12.93 32.99 5.64
N TYR A 27 -12.92 31.88 6.38
CA TYR A 27 -13.64 31.74 7.64
C TYR A 27 -13.20 32.79 8.68
N HIS A 28 -11.90 33.07 8.75
CA HIS A 28 -11.36 34.12 9.61
C HIS A 28 -11.46 35.54 9.03
N LYS A 29 -12.06 35.71 7.84
CA LYS A 29 -12.23 36.98 7.13
C LYS A 29 -10.92 37.76 6.93
N LYS A 30 -9.79 37.06 6.78
CA LYS A 30 -8.47 37.67 6.60
C LYS A 30 -8.14 37.85 5.12
N TYR A 31 -8.74 38.85 4.49
CA TYR A 31 -8.60 39.07 3.04
C TYR A 31 -7.15 39.37 2.58
N ARG A 32 -6.33 39.99 3.44
CA ARG A 32 -4.90 40.20 3.14
C ARG A 32 -4.17 38.85 3.00
N ASP A 33 -4.39 37.96 3.96
CA ASP A 33 -3.82 36.61 3.94
C ASP A 33 -4.33 35.81 2.73
N LEU A 34 -5.57 36.07 2.29
CA LEU A 34 -6.12 35.46 1.07
C LEU A 34 -5.33 35.87 -0.17
N ILE A 35 -5.03 37.16 -0.31
CA ILE A 35 -4.20 37.68 -1.41
C ILE A 35 -2.80 37.06 -1.34
N THR A 36 -2.18 37.04 -0.17
CA THR A 36 -0.86 36.41 0.02
C THR A 36 -0.88 34.92 -0.33
N LEU A 37 -1.92 34.19 0.08
CA LEU A 37 -2.09 32.77 -0.23
C LEU A 37 -2.27 32.54 -1.73
N SER A 38 -3.08 33.38 -2.39
CA SER A 38 -3.30 33.35 -3.83
C SER A 38 -2.03 33.64 -4.62
N LEU A 39 -1.28 34.69 -4.25
CA LEU A 39 0.00 35.03 -4.90
C LEU A 39 1.04 33.94 -4.71
N ALA A 40 1.16 33.39 -3.51
CA ALA A 40 2.06 32.26 -3.25
C ALA A 40 1.63 30.98 -3.98
N GLY A 41 0.31 30.77 -4.14
CA GLY A 41 -0.27 29.67 -4.91
C GLY A 41 -0.01 29.80 -6.40
N LEU A 42 -0.21 30.99 -6.95
CA LEU A 42 0.10 31.30 -8.35
C LEU A 42 1.59 31.12 -8.63
N PHE A 43 2.44 31.68 -7.77
CA PHE A 43 3.89 31.53 -7.89
C PHE A 43 4.31 30.06 -7.94
N ILE A 44 3.85 29.23 -6.98
CA ILE A 44 4.25 27.83 -6.96
C ILE A 44 3.63 27.04 -8.13
N PHE A 45 2.42 27.36 -8.56
CA PHE A 45 1.77 26.74 -9.72
C PHE A 45 2.54 27.03 -11.01
N VAL A 46 2.95 28.28 -11.25
CA VAL A 46 3.78 28.66 -12.39
C VAL A 46 5.15 28.00 -12.29
N PHE A 47 5.81 28.07 -11.13
CA PHE A 47 7.13 27.49 -10.93
C PHE A 47 7.15 25.98 -11.21
N THR A 48 6.21 25.23 -10.62
CA THR A 48 6.12 23.78 -10.82
C THR A 48 5.74 23.41 -12.25
N GLY A 49 4.89 24.20 -12.91
CA GLY A 49 4.56 24.00 -14.32
C GLY A 49 5.72 24.30 -15.26
N LEU A 50 6.56 25.30 -14.95
CA LEU A 50 7.79 25.58 -15.70
C LEU A 50 8.83 24.47 -15.55
N VAL A 51 8.98 23.93 -14.34
CA VAL A 51 9.84 22.76 -14.10
C VAL A 51 9.36 21.56 -14.91
N ASP A 52 8.04 21.30 -14.91
CA ASP A 52 7.47 20.20 -15.69
C ASP A 52 7.61 20.43 -17.20
N TYR A 53 7.46 21.68 -17.66
CA TYR A 53 7.70 22.06 -19.06
C TYR A 53 9.15 21.79 -19.47
N ALA A 54 10.13 22.17 -18.64
CA ALA A 54 11.54 21.94 -18.90
C ALA A 54 11.91 20.43 -18.92
N LEU A 55 11.28 19.62 -18.07
CA LEU A 55 11.59 18.18 -17.94
C LEU A 55 10.80 17.29 -18.91
N ARG A 56 9.57 17.66 -19.26
CA ARG A 56 8.63 16.82 -20.03
C ARG A 56 8.10 17.45 -21.31
N GLY A 57 8.44 18.72 -21.58
CA GLY A 57 8.03 19.44 -22.78
C GLY A 57 6.59 19.99 -22.76
N GLY A 58 5.90 19.91 -21.62
CA GLY A 58 4.52 20.39 -21.46
C GLY A 58 4.25 20.97 -20.07
N PHE A 59 3.44 22.02 -20.00
CA PHE A 59 3.11 22.69 -18.74
C PHE A 59 2.12 21.84 -17.93
N HIS A 60 2.54 21.35 -16.77
CA HIS A 60 1.77 20.41 -15.92
C HIS A 60 1.36 19.09 -16.61
N GLU A 61 2.13 18.64 -17.60
CA GLU A 61 1.94 17.36 -18.28
C GLU A 61 1.94 16.16 -17.31
N SER A 62 2.77 16.22 -16.27
CA SER A 62 2.82 15.22 -15.20
C SER A 62 1.50 15.09 -14.45
N LEU A 63 0.93 16.23 -14.05
CA LEU A 63 -0.35 16.27 -13.33
C LEU A 63 -1.48 15.82 -14.26
N TYR A 64 -1.50 16.31 -15.50
CA TYR A 64 -2.49 15.92 -16.50
C TYR A 64 -2.50 14.41 -16.73
N ARG A 65 -1.34 13.81 -17.04
CA ARG A 65 -1.22 12.35 -17.22
C ARG A 65 -1.60 11.57 -15.98
N TYR A 66 -1.23 12.05 -14.80
CA TYR A 66 -1.61 11.41 -13.54
C TYR A 66 -3.13 11.40 -13.36
N VAL A 67 -3.80 12.54 -13.53
CA VAL A 67 -5.25 12.67 -13.38
C VAL A 67 -5.96 11.84 -14.44
N HIS A 68 -5.54 11.96 -15.71
CA HIS A 68 -6.09 11.18 -16.82
C HIS A 68 -5.97 9.68 -16.55
N TYR A 69 -4.78 9.21 -16.18
CA TYR A 69 -4.57 7.80 -15.86
C TYR A 69 -5.49 7.31 -14.73
N ASN A 70 -5.61 8.07 -13.65
CA ASN A 70 -6.47 7.69 -12.52
C ASN A 70 -7.96 7.68 -12.89
N ILE A 71 -8.44 8.63 -13.71
CA ILE A 71 -9.84 8.66 -14.14
C ILE A 71 -10.18 7.41 -14.95
N TYR A 72 -9.32 7.03 -15.89
CA TYR A 72 -9.62 5.93 -16.82
C TYR A 72 -9.23 4.54 -16.32
N HIS A 73 -8.19 4.42 -15.47
CA HIS A 73 -7.60 3.13 -15.10
C HIS A 73 -7.61 2.84 -13.59
N SER A 74 -8.15 3.73 -12.74
CA SER A 74 -8.18 3.43 -11.28
C SER A 74 -8.94 2.14 -10.97
N SER A 75 -10.07 1.91 -11.63
CA SER A 75 -10.90 0.71 -11.42
C SER A 75 -10.20 -0.61 -11.77
N ASP A 76 -9.20 -0.59 -12.64
CA ASP A 76 -8.45 -1.77 -13.07
C ASP A 76 -7.62 -2.38 -11.93
N PHE A 77 -7.27 -1.57 -10.93
CA PHE A 77 -6.52 -2.00 -9.76
C PHE A 77 -7.42 -2.55 -8.63
N GLY A 78 -8.73 -2.61 -8.87
CA GLY A 78 -9.74 -3.07 -7.93
C GLY A 78 -10.51 -1.91 -7.30
N VAL A 79 -11.81 -2.14 -7.10
CA VAL A 79 -12.76 -1.15 -6.56
C VAL A 79 -13.11 -1.50 -5.13
N SER A 80 -13.07 -0.50 -4.25
CA SER A 80 -13.50 -0.64 -2.85
C SER A 80 -14.59 0.38 -2.51
N PRO A 81 -15.55 0.04 -1.64
CA PRO A 81 -16.60 0.95 -1.21
C PRO A 81 -16.07 2.31 -0.71
N PHE A 82 -16.85 3.38 -0.85
CA PHE A 82 -16.42 4.72 -0.42
C PHE A 82 -16.09 4.78 1.09
N TRP A 83 -16.76 3.96 1.91
CA TRP A 83 -16.58 3.92 3.36
C TRP A 83 -15.35 3.13 3.81
N THR A 84 -14.59 2.48 2.92
CA THR A 84 -13.45 1.61 3.28
C THR A 84 -12.43 2.27 4.20
N TYR A 85 -12.18 3.57 4.05
CA TYR A 85 -11.23 4.27 4.93
C TYR A 85 -11.76 4.50 6.36
N ILE A 86 -13.08 4.47 6.61
CA ILE A 86 -13.64 4.63 7.97
C ILE A 86 -13.11 3.55 8.93
N PRO A 87 -13.29 2.23 8.68
CA PRO A 87 -12.77 1.21 9.57
C PRO A 87 -11.24 1.22 9.64
N THR A 88 -10.54 1.56 8.54
CA THR A 88 -9.07 1.72 8.55
C THR A 88 -8.63 2.81 9.53
N LEU A 89 -9.29 3.98 9.48
CA LEU A 89 -8.99 5.08 10.38
C LEU A 89 -9.36 4.78 11.81
N ILE A 90 -10.49 4.11 12.07
CA ILE A 90 -10.85 3.66 13.42
C ILE A 90 -9.78 2.70 13.94
N PHE A 91 -9.35 1.73 13.14
CA PHE A 91 -8.35 0.76 13.56
C PHE A 91 -6.99 1.40 13.86
N ILE A 92 -6.54 2.35 13.02
CA ILE A 92 -5.26 3.05 13.19
C ILE A 92 -5.32 4.05 14.35
N SER A 93 -6.43 4.79 14.49
CA SER A 93 -6.50 5.96 15.36
C SER A 93 -7.17 5.63 16.70
N ILE A 94 -8.29 4.91 16.66
CA ILE A 94 -9.14 4.64 17.83
C ILE A 94 -9.13 3.13 18.06
N SER A 95 -8.00 2.62 18.54
CA SER A 95 -7.92 1.25 19.07
C SER A 95 -9.06 1.04 20.08
N PRO A 96 -9.60 -0.18 20.27
CA PRO A 96 -10.70 -0.45 21.21
C PRO A 96 -10.51 0.16 22.61
N PHE A 97 -9.28 0.38 23.04
CA PHE A 97 -8.96 1.09 24.29
C PHE A 97 -9.57 2.51 24.37
N LEU A 98 -9.64 3.25 23.26
CA LEU A 98 -10.11 4.63 23.23
C LEU A 98 -11.63 4.75 22.99
N LEU A 99 -12.32 3.66 22.67
CA LEU A 99 -13.79 3.64 22.58
C LEU A 99 -14.40 3.68 23.98
N SER A 100 -14.93 4.84 24.40
CA SER A 100 -15.59 5.03 25.69
C SER A 100 -16.82 5.91 25.58
N ARG A 101 -17.61 5.98 26.66
CA ARG A 101 -18.60 7.04 26.83
C ARG A 101 -17.89 8.33 27.24
N TYR A 102 -17.96 9.35 26.39
CA TYR A 102 -17.24 10.63 26.58
C TYR A 102 -17.98 11.62 27.48
N HIS A 103 -18.47 11.16 28.65
CA HIS A 103 -19.16 12.05 29.59
C HIS A 103 -18.21 13.12 30.12
N GLY A 104 -18.61 14.39 30.01
CA GLY A 104 -17.80 15.53 30.44
C GLY A 104 -16.69 15.95 29.45
N PHE A 105 -16.63 15.35 28.25
CA PHE A 105 -15.71 15.79 27.20
C PHE A 105 -16.17 17.11 26.58
N GLN A 106 -15.28 18.11 26.54
CA GLN A 106 -15.60 19.43 26.00
C GLN A 106 -15.26 19.51 24.51
N TRP A 107 -16.26 19.32 23.65
CA TRP A 107 -16.09 19.39 22.19
C TRP A 107 -15.55 20.74 21.67
N ASN A 108 -15.65 21.81 22.47
CA ASN A 108 -15.06 23.11 22.16
C ASN A 108 -13.52 23.07 22.06
N GLU A 109 -12.85 22.06 22.62
CA GLU A 109 -11.40 21.84 22.47
C GLU A 109 -10.97 21.66 21.00
N TYR A 110 -11.89 21.28 20.10
CA TYR A 110 -11.62 21.16 18.67
C TYR A 110 -11.68 22.48 17.89
N ARG A 111 -12.21 23.56 18.47
CA ARG A 111 -12.26 24.87 17.79
C ARG A 111 -10.89 25.37 17.31
N PRO A 112 -9.82 25.37 18.14
CA PRO A 112 -8.49 25.75 17.66
C PRO A 112 -7.89 24.76 16.65
N LEU A 113 -8.41 23.53 16.59
CA LEU A 113 -7.98 22.48 15.66
C LEU A 113 -8.76 22.48 14.33
N LEU A 114 -9.62 23.48 14.10
CA LEU A 114 -10.41 23.61 12.87
C LEU A 114 -9.56 23.47 11.60
N PRO A 115 -8.33 24.01 11.50
CA PRO A 115 -7.47 23.76 10.34
C PRO A 115 -7.17 22.28 10.08
N ALA A 116 -6.88 21.51 11.14
CA ALA A 116 -6.61 20.08 11.04
C ALA A 116 -7.89 19.29 10.71
N VAL A 117 -9.04 19.71 11.25
CA VAL A 117 -10.35 19.13 10.90
C VAL A 117 -10.65 19.32 9.42
N LEU A 118 -10.51 20.55 8.91
CA LEU A 118 -10.78 20.84 7.50
C LEU A 118 -9.79 20.13 6.58
N TYR A 119 -8.50 20.08 6.95
CA TYR A 119 -7.49 19.29 6.24
C TYR A 119 -7.93 17.82 6.14
N PHE A 120 -8.28 17.22 7.28
CA PHE A 120 -8.70 15.82 7.36
C PHE A 120 -9.95 15.56 6.53
N VAL A 121 -11.01 16.35 6.71
CA VAL A 121 -12.30 16.15 6.03
C VAL A 121 -12.15 16.29 4.52
N PHE A 122 -11.48 17.33 4.03
CA PHE A 122 -11.27 17.51 2.58
C PHE A 122 -10.48 16.36 1.97
N PHE A 123 -9.36 16.00 2.60
CA PHE A 123 -8.55 14.89 2.15
C PHE A 123 -9.35 13.59 2.13
N PHE A 124 -10.03 13.29 3.23
CA PHE A 124 -10.78 12.06 3.44
C PHE A 124 -11.93 11.92 2.45
N VAL A 125 -12.76 12.96 2.27
CA VAL A 125 -13.91 12.92 1.37
C VAL A 125 -13.45 12.69 -0.06
N ILE A 126 -12.49 13.47 -0.55
CA ILE A 126 -12.05 13.38 -1.95
C ILE A 126 -11.40 12.03 -2.24
N HIS A 127 -10.56 11.51 -1.33
CA HIS A 127 -9.95 10.20 -1.51
C HIS A 127 -10.92 9.04 -1.35
N SER A 128 -12.01 9.21 -0.58
CA SER A 128 -13.06 8.20 -0.44
C SER A 128 -13.89 8.04 -1.72
N LEU A 129 -13.99 9.10 -2.54
CA LEU A 129 -14.68 9.06 -3.83
C LEU A 129 -13.88 8.31 -4.93
N ILE A 130 -12.57 8.17 -4.77
CA ILE A 130 -11.73 7.45 -5.74
C ILE A 130 -12.04 5.93 -5.65
N PRO A 131 -12.37 5.25 -6.77
CA PRO A 131 -12.74 3.83 -6.75
C PRO A 131 -11.64 2.94 -6.16
N HIS A 132 -10.39 3.19 -6.56
CA HIS A 132 -9.23 2.49 -6.07
C HIS A 132 -8.76 3.05 -4.73
N LYS A 133 -8.64 2.17 -3.73
CA LYS A 133 -8.26 2.55 -2.37
C LYS A 133 -7.10 1.70 -1.91
N GLU A 134 -6.08 2.37 -1.40
CA GLU A 134 -4.93 1.73 -0.78
C GLU A 134 -4.59 2.46 0.51
N GLU A 135 -4.20 1.72 1.54
CA GLU A 135 -3.89 2.28 2.86
C GLU A 135 -2.77 3.34 2.79
N ARG A 136 -1.81 3.17 1.87
CA ARG A 136 -0.71 4.12 1.65
C ARG A 136 -1.18 5.50 1.18
N PHE A 137 -2.39 5.61 0.60
CA PHE A 137 -2.96 6.90 0.23
C PHE A 137 -3.39 7.71 1.44
N LEU A 138 -3.62 7.11 2.61
CA LEU A 138 -3.91 7.85 3.84
C LEU A 138 -2.68 8.46 4.50
N SER A 139 -1.46 8.12 4.05
CA SER A 139 -0.24 8.59 4.73
C SER A 139 -0.14 10.13 4.87
N PRO A 140 -0.60 10.96 3.91
CA PRO A 140 -0.57 12.41 4.07
C PRO A 140 -1.46 12.94 5.20
N VAL A 141 -2.54 12.22 5.56
CA VAL A 141 -3.51 12.67 6.56
C VAL A 141 -3.21 12.16 7.97
N LEU A 142 -2.31 11.19 8.12
CA LEU A 142 -1.91 10.65 9.43
C LEU A 142 -1.46 11.73 10.45
N PRO A 143 -0.64 12.73 10.07
CA PRO A 143 -0.27 13.79 11.02
C PRO A 143 -1.48 14.57 11.55
N ALA A 144 -2.45 14.89 10.67
CA ALA A 144 -3.67 15.57 11.08
C ALA A 144 -4.50 14.71 12.03
N ILE A 145 -4.58 13.40 11.79
CA ILE A 145 -5.27 12.46 12.68
C ILE A 145 -4.63 12.45 14.08
N PHE A 146 -3.30 12.44 14.19
CA PHE A 146 -2.62 12.50 15.49
C PHE A 146 -2.85 13.82 16.23
N VAL A 147 -2.94 14.94 15.50
CA VAL A 147 -3.35 16.22 16.12
C VAL A 147 -4.79 16.12 16.62
N LEU A 148 -5.70 15.56 15.81
CA LEU A 148 -7.12 15.44 16.13
C LEU A 148 -7.42 14.44 17.25
N ILE A 149 -6.57 13.45 17.52
CA ILE A 149 -6.78 12.53 18.65
C ILE A 149 -6.30 13.12 19.99
N THR A 150 -5.49 14.18 19.95
CA THR A 150 -4.86 14.75 21.15
C THR A 150 -5.86 15.16 22.24
N PRO A 151 -6.98 15.87 21.95
CA PRO A 151 -7.98 16.20 22.98
C PRO A 151 -8.54 14.96 23.71
N PHE A 152 -8.81 13.88 22.98
CA PHE A 152 -9.26 12.62 23.59
C PHE A 152 -8.20 12.00 24.50
N LEU A 153 -6.93 11.98 24.07
CA LEU A 153 -5.85 11.46 24.89
C LEU A 153 -5.68 12.27 26.19
N VAL A 154 -5.73 13.61 26.10
CA VAL A 154 -5.67 14.49 27.26
C VAL A 154 -6.83 14.23 28.22
N PHE A 155 -8.06 14.07 27.71
CA PHE A 155 -9.23 13.73 28.51
C PHE A 155 -9.05 12.41 29.28
N PHE A 156 -8.57 11.35 28.61
CA PHE A 156 -8.34 10.05 29.27
C PHE A 156 -7.20 10.08 30.28
N ILE A 157 -6.15 10.87 30.04
CA ILE A 157 -5.02 11.00 30.99
C ILE A 157 -5.44 11.75 32.25
N ARG A 158 -6.27 12.80 32.10
CA ARG A 158 -6.78 13.60 33.24
C ARG A 158 -7.72 12.78 34.13
N ASN A 159 -8.51 11.88 33.55
CA ASN A 159 -9.36 10.99 34.32
C ASN A 159 -8.58 9.75 34.81
N LYS A 160 -8.24 9.71 36.11
CA LYS A 160 -7.43 8.64 36.72
C LYS A 160 -7.97 7.23 36.40
N GLY A 161 -9.28 7.02 36.38
CA GLY A 161 -9.92 5.73 36.11
C GLY A 161 -9.81 5.26 34.65
N MET A 162 -9.43 6.14 33.72
CA MET A 162 -9.32 5.83 32.29
C MET A 162 -7.88 5.81 31.76
N ARG A 163 -6.87 6.09 32.59
CA ARG A 163 -5.45 6.12 32.19
C ARG A 163 -4.96 4.80 31.59
N TRP A 164 -5.46 3.67 32.09
CA TRP A 164 -5.09 2.35 31.57
C TRP A 164 -5.41 2.19 30.08
N ARG A 165 -6.40 2.92 29.55
CA ARG A 165 -6.74 2.92 28.13
C ARG A 165 -5.63 3.53 27.28
N VAL A 166 -5.05 4.64 27.73
CA VAL A 166 -3.94 5.30 27.04
C VAL A 166 -2.68 4.44 27.11
N TRP A 167 -2.39 3.88 28.28
CA TRP A 167 -1.24 2.98 28.43
C TRP A 167 -1.41 1.67 27.66
N GLY A 168 -2.61 1.09 27.65
CA GLY A 168 -2.94 -0.09 26.85
C GLY A 168 -2.82 0.19 25.35
N PHE A 169 -3.34 1.33 24.89
CA PHE A 169 -3.16 1.82 23.52
C PHE A 169 -1.67 1.94 23.17
N ALA A 170 -0.89 2.62 24.00
CA ALA A 170 0.54 2.80 23.77
C ALA A 170 1.30 1.47 23.78
N ALA A 171 1.05 0.60 24.77
CA ALA A 171 1.71 -0.70 24.89
C ALA A 171 1.41 -1.61 23.67
N VAL A 172 0.15 -1.69 23.25
CA VAL A 172 -0.23 -2.48 22.07
C VAL A 172 0.38 -1.91 20.80
N ASN A 173 0.33 -0.59 20.60
CA ASN A 173 0.93 0.03 19.41
C ASN A 173 2.45 -0.11 19.37
N VAL A 174 3.15 0.00 20.51
CA VAL A 174 4.60 -0.23 20.60
C VAL A 174 4.92 -1.68 20.30
N LEU A 175 4.17 -2.64 20.86
CA LEU A 175 4.37 -4.06 20.57
C LEU A 175 4.14 -4.37 19.08
N LEU A 176 3.04 -3.87 18.51
CA LEU A 176 2.75 -4.02 17.08
C LEU A 176 3.80 -3.35 16.20
N LEU A 177 4.28 -2.16 16.58
CA LEU A 177 5.34 -1.45 15.87
C LEU A 177 6.60 -2.30 15.85
N VAL A 178 7.03 -2.86 16.98
CA VAL A 178 8.20 -3.75 17.03
C VAL A 178 7.99 -4.96 16.10
N ILE A 179 6.85 -5.66 16.23
CA ILE A 179 6.57 -6.85 15.39
C ILE A 179 6.59 -6.49 13.89
N VAL A 180 5.97 -5.37 13.50
CA VAL A 180 5.85 -4.95 12.10
C VAL A 180 7.18 -4.42 11.56
N SER A 181 7.95 -3.65 12.35
CA SER A 181 9.24 -3.09 11.94
C SER A 181 10.28 -4.17 11.61
N PHE A 182 10.23 -5.31 12.29
CA PHE A 182 11.10 -6.47 12.01
C PHE A 182 10.48 -7.47 11.03
N SER A 183 9.26 -7.22 10.54
CA SER A 183 8.62 -8.07 9.54
C SER A 183 8.98 -7.61 8.13
N VAL A 184 9.63 -8.50 7.37
CA VAL A 184 9.92 -8.24 5.94
C VAL A 184 8.62 -8.34 5.13
N SER A 185 8.24 -7.24 4.50
CA SER A 185 7.10 -7.18 3.56
C SER A 185 7.45 -7.89 2.25
N GLN A 186 6.50 -8.64 1.70
CA GLN A 186 6.60 -9.40 0.45
C GLN A 186 7.77 -10.37 0.41
N LEU A 187 8.03 -11.04 1.53
CA LEU A 187 9.14 -11.99 1.65
C LEU A 187 9.04 -13.13 0.62
N ASN A 188 7.81 -13.53 0.27
CA ASN A 188 7.52 -14.49 -0.79
C ASN A 188 8.11 -14.04 -2.15
N ILE A 189 7.81 -12.82 -2.60
CA ILE A 189 8.26 -12.27 -3.88
C ILE A 189 9.77 -12.00 -3.88
N ILE A 190 10.30 -11.46 -2.78
CA ILE A 190 11.75 -11.24 -2.61
C ILE A 190 12.49 -12.58 -2.68
N GLY A 191 11.94 -13.62 -2.05
CA GLY A 191 12.48 -14.98 -2.11
C GLY A 191 12.54 -15.52 -3.53
N VAL A 192 11.47 -15.35 -4.32
CA VAL A 192 11.42 -15.73 -5.73
C VAL A 192 12.48 -14.96 -6.55
N ALA A 193 12.59 -13.64 -6.37
CA ALA A 193 13.60 -12.84 -7.06
C ALA A 193 15.04 -13.27 -6.71
N ARG A 194 15.32 -13.52 -5.43
CA ARG A 194 16.63 -14.04 -4.96
C ARG A 194 16.92 -15.43 -5.51
N PHE A 195 15.92 -16.29 -5.60
CA PHE A 195 16.05 -17.62 -6.20
C PHE A 195 16.46 -17.52 -7.66
N PHE A 196 15.76 -16.71 -8.46
CA PHE A 196 16.13 -16.49 -9.85
C PHE A 196 17.47 -15.78 -10.01
N HIS A 197 17.89 -14.96 -9.05
CA HIS A 197 19.23 -14.36 -9.06
C HIS A 197 20.33 -15.41 -8.81
N LYS A 198 20.13 -16.37 -7.90
CA LYS A 198 21.10 -17.43 -7.60
C LYS A 198 21.11 -18.54 -8.67
N GLU A 199 19.94 -18.94 -9.16
CA GLU A 199 19.81 -20.09 -10.07
C GLU A 199 19.88 -19.68 -11.54
N LYS A 200 20.99 -20.01 -12.21
CA LYS A 200 21.25 -19.61 -13.62
C LYS A 200 20.65 -20.53 -14.67
N SER A 201 20.22 -21.72 -14.27
CA SER A 201 19.72 -22.74 -15.19
C SER A 201 18.31 -22.45 -15.73
N ILE A 202 17.53 -21.60 -15.06
CA ILE A 202 16.14 -21.32 -15.39
C ILE A 202 16.04 -20.04 -16.22
N SER A 203 15.43 -20.13 -17.40
CA SER A 203 15.28 -19.01 -18.35
C SER A 203 13.84 -18.68 -18.71
N LYS A 204 12.89 -19.59 -18.46
CA LYS A 204 11.46 -19.42 -18.76
C LYS A 204 10.60 -19.55 -17.51
N ILE A 205 9.53 -18.78 -17.43
CA ILE A 205 8.61 -18.80 -16.29
C ILE A 205 7.18 -18.97 -16.79
N ALA A 206 6.49 -20.00 -16.30
CA ALA A 206 5.05 -20.14 -16.42
C ALA A 206 4.40 -19.72 -15.10
N VAL A 207 3.48 -18.74 -15.14
CA VAL A 207 2.76 -18.23 -13.97
C VAL A 207 1.30 -18.62 -14.08
N PHE A 208 0.75 -19.24 -13.03
CA PHE A 208 -0.69 -19.51 -12.99
C PHE A 208 -1.47 -18.27 -12.56
N GLU A 209 -2.43 -17.85 -13.37
CA GLU A 209 -3.30 -16.70 -13.10
C GLU A 209 -2.47 -15.48 -12.69
N ASP A 210 -2.80 -14.88 -11.54
CA ASP A 210 -2.13 -13.72 -11.00
C ASP A 210 -1.07 -14.06 -9.93
N SER A 211 -0.62 -15.32 -9.87
CA SER A 211 0.31 -15.82 -8.83
C SER A 211 1.54 -14.93 -8.68
N LEU A 212 2.03 -14.38 -9.80
CA LEU A 212 3.11 -13.40 -9.85
C LEU A 212 2.80 -12.30 -10.88
N LYS A 213 2.09 -11.24 -10.47
CA LYS A 213 1.73 -10.12 -11.36
C LYS A 213 2.92 -9.32 -11.87
N GLN A 214 3.91 -9.08 -11.00
CA GLN A 214 5.12 -8.33 -11.34
C GLN A 214 6.29 -9.00 -10.63
N LEU A 215 7.15 -9.68 -11.39
CA LEU A 215 8.48 -10.02 -10.90
C LEU A 215 9.30 -8.72 -10.99
N PRO A 216 9.93 -8.25 -9.91
CA PRO A 216 10.77 -7.07 -10.00
C PRO A 216 12.10 -7.47 -10.66
N ILE A 217 12.10 -7.52 -11.99
CA ILE A 217 13.24 -7.90 -12.83
C ILE A 217 14.45 -7.01 -12.51
N SER A 218 14.21 -5.75 -12.14
CA SER A 218 15.24 -4.81 -11.68
C SER A 218 16.01 -5.30 -10.46
N TYR A 219 15.39 -6.03 -9.52
CA TYR A 219 16.06 -6.61 -8.35
C TYR A 219 16.72 -7.96 -8.64
N ALA A 220 16.22 -8.71 -9.63
CA ALA A 220 16.85 -9.97 -10.04
C ALA A 220 18.18 -9.73 -10.78
N MET A 221 18.43 -8.50 -11.27
CA MET A 221 19.59 -8.11 -12.08
C MET A 221 19.89 -9.09 -13.22
N ARG A 222 18.84 -9.64 -13.83
CA ARG A 222 18.96 -10.58 -14.95
C ARG A 222 18.05 -10.19 -16.10
N PRO A 223 18.60 -9.68 -17.22
CA PRO A 223 17.85 -9.45 -18.44
C PRO A 223 17.50 -10.76 -19.18
N ASP A 224 17.96 -11.92 -18.69
CA ASP A 224 17.89 -13.20 -19.40
C ASP A 224 16.59 -13.98 -19.18
N VAL A 225 15.76 -13.58 -18.20
CA VAL A 225 14.39 -14.11 -18.05
C VAL A 225 13.53 -13.43 -19.11
N LYS A 226 13.57 -13.97 -20.33
CA LYS A 226 13.00 -13.34 -21.52
C LYS A 226 11.54 -13.71 -21.77
N ASP A 227 11.03 -14.75 -21.11
CA ASP A 227 9.72 -15.30 -21.42
C ASP A 227 8.92 -15.62 -20.14
N ILE A 228 7.87 -14.84 -19.90
CA ILE A 228 6.88 -15.04 -18.84
C ILE A 228 5.56 -15.38 -19.52
N ARG A 229 5.15 -16.64 -19.40
CA ARG A 229 3.87 -17.14 -19.92
C ARG A 229 2.84 -17.20 -18.79
N VAL A 230 1.66 -16.62 -19.01
CA VAL A 230 0.56 -16.68 -18.04
C VAL A 230 -0.40 -17.81 -18.44
N ILE A 231 -0.65 -18.75 -17.54
CA ILE A 231 -1.59 -19.86 -17.71
C ILE A 231 -2.86 -19.53 -16.93
N THR A 232 -4.00 -19.52 -17.59
CA THR A 232 -5.30 -19.25 -16.97
C THR A 232 -6.07 -20.53 -16.72
N ARG A 233 -7.11 -20.47 -15.87
CA ARG A 233 -8.04 -21.58 -15.61
C ARG A 233 -8.72 -22.10 -16.87
N ASN A 234 -8.90 -21.27 -17.88
CA ASN A 234 -9.55 -21.66 -19.13
C ASN A 234 -8.61 -22.45 -20.04
N ASN A 235 -7.29 -22.25 -19.91
CA ASN A 235 -6.28 -22.85 -20.77
C ASN A 235 -5.33 -23.77 -19.99
N LEU A 236 -5.88 -24.62 -19.12
CA LEU A 236 -5.09 -25.57 -18.32
C LEU A 236 -4.34 -26.62 -19.17
N ASN A 237 -4.66 -26.75 -20.45
CA ASN A 237 -3.93 -27.61 -21.38
C ASN A 237 -2.52 -27.05 -21.70
N ASP A 238 -2.30 -25.76 -21.47
CA ASP A 238 -0.99 -25.09 -21.66
C ASP A 238 0.00 -25.42 -20.54
N LEU A 239 -0.45 -26.12 -19.49
CA LEU A 239 0.37 -26.61 -18.38
C LEU A 239 1.42 -27.64 -18.81
N LYS A 240 1.46 -28.07 -20.07
CA LYS A 240 2.48 -29.00 -20.58
C LYS A 240 3.85 -28.31 -20.66
N ILE A 241 4.58 -28.35 -19.55
CA ILE A 241 5.95 -27.85 -19.46
C ILE A 241 6.90 -29.02 -19.70
N SER A 242 7.62 -28.95 -20.82
CA SER A 242 8.58 -29.97 -21.22
C SER A 242 10.02 -29.55 -20.99
N ASP A 243 10.28 -28.24 -20.98
CA ASP A 243 11.62 -27.67 -20.85
C ASP A 243 12.09 -27.66 -19.40
N CYS A 244 13.26 -28.24 -19.11
CA CYS A 244 13.83 -28.20 -17.77
C CYS A 244 14.33 -26.81 -17.36
N ARG A 245 14.44 -25.86 -18.30
CA ARG A 245 14.73 -24.45 -18.04
C ARG A 245 13.48 -23.62 -17.77
N GLU A 246 12.30 -24.23 -17.75
CA GLU A 246 11.03 -23.60 -17.42
C GLU A 246 10.56 -24.04 -16.02
N VAL A 247 10.14 -23.06 -15.21
CA VAL A 247 9.50 -23.33 -13.92
C VAL A 247 8.07 -22.84 -13.90
N PHE A 248 7.24 -23.59 -13.19
CA PHE A 248 5.84 -23.26 -12.95
C PHE A 248 5.68 -22.63 -11.58
N ILE A 249 5.12 -21.42 -11.54
CA ILE A 249 4.88 -20.65 -10.33
C ILE A 249 3.39 -20.65 -10.04
N ILE A 250 3.04 -21.11 -8.84
CA ILE A 250 1.67 -21.13 -8.35
C ILE A 250 1.61 -20.57 -6.93
N ARG A 251 0.57 -19.79 -6.65
CA ARG A 251 0.27 -19.29 -5.31
C ARG A 251 -0.52 -20.31 -4.50
N GLU A 252 -0.33 -20.31 -3.18
CA GLU A 252 -0.94 -21.24 -2.23
C GLU A 252 -2.46 -21.42 -2.42
N ASN A 253 -3.21 -20.34 -2.64
CA ASN A 253 -4.66 -20.37 -2.81
C ASN A 253 -5.14 -21.06 -4.10
N TYR A 254 -4.24 -21.28 -5.06
CA TYR A 254 -4.55 -21.99 -6.31
C TYR A 254 -4.13 -23.46 -6.26
N LEU A 255 -3.37 -23.89 -5.26
CA LEU A 255 -2.93 -25.28 -5.13
C LEU A 255 -4.11 -26.28 -5.18
N PRO A 256 -5.22 -26.09 -4.44
CA PRO A 256 -6.33 -27.06 -4.45
C PRO A 256 -6.96 -27.24 -5.83
N LEU A 257 -6.85 -26.25 -6.72
CA LEU A 257 -7.38 -26.32 -8.08
C LEU A 257 -6.52 -27.19 -8.99
N LEU A 258 -5.25 -27.43 -8.64
CA LEU A 258 -4.26 -28.12 -9.47
C LEU A 258 -3.69 -29.39 -8.84
N GLU A 259 -4.11 -29.81 -7.64
CA GLU A 259 -3.57 -31.00 -6.95
C GLU A 259 -3.52 -32.26 -7.84
N GLY A 260 -4.56 -32.51 -8.64
CA GLY A 260 -4.59 -33.66 -9.55
C GLY A 260 -3.74 -33.53 -10.83
N ARG A 261 -3.27 -32.32 -11.17
CA ARG A 261 -2.44 -32.06 -12.36
C ARG A 261 -0.96 -31.81 -12.02
N LEU A 262 -0.65 -31.66 -10.74
CA LEU A 262 0.72 -31.44 -10.25
C LEU A 262 1.49 -32.76 -10.05
N THR A 263 0.89 -33.92 -10.34
CA THR A 263 1.55 -35.25 -10.20
C THR A 263 2.79 -35.40 -11.07
N ASP A 264 2.78 -34.78 -12.26
CA ASP A 264 3.92 -34.79 -13.19
C ASP A 264 5.00 -33.76 -12.83
N PHE A 265 4.77 -33.01 -11.76
CA PHE A 265 5.63 -31.93 -11.31
C PHE A 265 6.24 -32.25 -9.95
N ARG A 266 7.48 -31.82 -9.77
CA ARG A 266 8.18 -31.84 -8.50
C ARG A 266 8.28 -30.42 -7.96
N GLN A 267 7.92 -30.26 -6.69
CA GLN A 267 8.11 -28.99 -5.99
C GLN A 267 9.61 -28.72 -5.80
N VAL A 268 10.09 -27.60 -6.35
CA VAL A 268 11.49 -27.15 -6.28
C VAL A 268 11.71 -26.31 -5.03
N SER A 269 10.82 -25.37 -4.74
CA SER A 269 10.98 -24.42 -3.63
C SER A 269 9.64 -23.85 -3.19
N VAL A 270 9.58 -23.43 -1.92
CA VAL A 270 8.41 -22.74 -1.33
C VAL A 270 8.88 -21.45 -0.69
N PHE A 271 8.31 -20.35 -1.14
CA PHE A 271 8.56 -19.01 -0.63
C PHE A 271 7.40 -18.61 0.26
N LYS A 272 7.56 -18.92 1.55
CA LYS A 272 6.57 -18.59 2.58
C LYS A 272 6.55 -17.08 2.81
N SER A 273 5.37 -16.53 3.04
CA SER A 273 5.24 -15.16 3.52
C SER A 273 5.59 -15.03 5.00
N SER A 274 5.88 -13.79 5.42
CA SER A 274 6.19 -13.51 6.83
C SER A 274 5.02 -13.90 7.75
N PRO A 275 5.26 -14.17 9.05
CA PRO A 275 4.17 -14.50 9.98
C PRO A 275 3.06 -13.45 10.00
N VAL A 276 3.42 -12.16 9.94
CA VAL A 276 2.47 -11.04 9.89
C VAL A 276 1.63 -11.10 8.61
N GLU A 277 2.27 -11.31 7.47
CA GLU A 277 1.55 -11.43 6.20
C GLU A 277 0.63 -12.64 6.14
N ARG A 278 1.05 -13.80 6.67
CA ARG A 278 0.19 -14.98 6.76
C ARG A 278 -1.05 -14.71 7.61
N ALA A 279 -0.89 -13.99 8.72
CA ALA A 279 -2.04 -13.55 9.52
C ALA A 279 -2.98 -12.64 8.70
N LEU A 280 -2.43 -11.68 7.95
CA LEU A 280 -3.23 -10.79 7.10
C LEU A 280 -3.94 -11.53 5.95
N VAL A 281 -3.30 -12.53 5.34
CA VAL A 281 -3.94 -13.41 4.34
C VAL A 281 -5.09 -14.19 4.97
N LYS A 282 -4.91 -14.72 6.18
CA LYS A 282 -5.98 -15.45 6.88
C LYS A 282 -7.16 -14.54 7.27
N MET A 283 -6.89 -13.29 7.65
CA MET A 283 -7.92 -12.32 8.05
C MET A 283 -8.73 -11.79 6.85
N ASN A 284 -8.11 -11.64 5.69
CA ASN A 284 -8.79 -11.21 4.46
C ASN A 284 -8.15 -11.88 3.23
N PRO A 285 -8.53 -13.14 2.93
CA PRO A 285 -7.90 -13.89 1.86
C PRO A 285 -8.10 -13.22 0.51
N GLY A 286 -9.30 -12.70 0.21
CA GLY A 286 -9.60 -12.05 -1.08
C GLY A 286 -8.78 -10.77 -1.34
N GLY A 287 -8.56 -9.95 -0.31
CA GLY A 287 -7.81 -8.69 -0.44
C GLY A 287 -6.29 -8.85 -0.35
N ASN A 288 -5.79 -9.92 0.28
CA ASN A 288 -4.37 -10.09 0.58
C ASN A 288 -3.69 -11.22 -0.21
N LEU A 289 -4.32 -11.74 -1.27
CA LEU A 289 -3.76 -12.87 -2.05
C LEU A 289 -2.30 -12.65 -2.48
N ARG A 290 -1.90 -11.42 -2.83
CA ARG A 290 -0.50 -11.11 -3.22
C ARG A 290 0.54 -11.45 -2.15
N ARG A 291 0.12 -11.57 -0.89
CA ARG A 291 0.96 -11.90 0.28
C ARG A 291 0.94 -13.39 0.63
N ALA A 292 0.24 -14.24 -0.12
CA ALA A 292 0.21 -15.68 0.13
C ALA A 292 1.52 -16.36 -0.33
N SER A 293 1.80 -17.55 0.19
CA SER A 293 3.02 -18.27 -0.15
C SER A 293 3.06 -18.63 -1.64
N ILE A 294 4.26 -18.67 -2.20
CA ILE A 294 4.48 -19.00 -3.61
C ILE A 294 5.24 -20.33 -3.69
N TYR A 295 4.77 -21.22 -4.55
CA TYR A 295 5.30 -22.54 -4.79
C TYR A 295 5.88 -22.60 -6.20
N LEU A 296 7.07 -23.16 -6.31
CA LEU A 296 7.75 -23.39 -7.58
C LEU A 296 7.77 -24.88 -7.86
N TYR A 297 7.37 -25.23 -9.07
CA TYR A 297 7.33 -26.58 -9.60
C TYR A 297 8.15 -26.68 -10.88
N GLN A 298 8.69 -27.86 -11.11
CA GLN A 298 9.42 -28.21 -12.33
C GLN A 298 9.00 -29.63 -12.74
N PRO A 299 9.04 -30.01 -14.04
CA PRO A 299 8.69 -31.36 -14.45
C PRO A 299 9.51 -32.41 -13.69
N ALA A 300 8.87 -33.47 -13.21
CA ALA A 300 9.48 -34.48 -12.34
C ALA A 300 10.68 -35.20 -13.00
N ARG A 301 10.73 -35.21 -14.33
CA ARG A 301 11.82 -35.76 -15.16
C ARG A 301 13.12 -34.93 -15.15
N CYS A 302 13.07 -33.69 -14.69
CA CYS A 302 14.21 -32.79 -14.72
C CYS A 302 15.14 -33.01 -13.52
N PRO A 303 16.45 -32.80 -13.68
CA PRO A 303 17.38 -32.87 -12.56
C PRO A 303 17.01 -31.81 -11.52
N LEU A 304 17.14 -32.16 -10.24
CA LEU A 304 16.92 -31.21 -9.16
C LEU A 304 17.88 -30.04 -9.31
N VAL A 305 17.29 -28.87 -9.50
CA VAL A 305 17.95 -27.60 -9.28
C VAL A 305 18.54 -27.63 -7.88
N SER A 306 19.87 -27.49 -7.76
CA SER A 306 20.59 -27.63 -6.49
C SER A 306 20.33 -26.43 -5.59
N VAL A 307 19.13 -26.35 -5.02
CA VAL A 307 18.83 -25.35 -4.00
C VAL A 307 19.54 -25.81 -2.73
N LYS A 308 20.76 -25.32 -2.51
CA LYS A 308 21.40 -25.41 -1.19
C LYS A 308 20.36 -24.92 -0.18
N LYS A 309 19.97 -25.81 0.74
CA LYS A 309 18.84 -25.75 1.69
C LYS A 309 18.78 -24.52 2.65
N ASN A 310 19.54 -23.46 2.41
CA ASN A 310 19.85 -22.41 3.40
C ASN A 310 19.25 -21.02 3.12
N LEU A 311 18.29 -20.86 2.19
CA LEU A 311 17.69 -19.52 1.95
C LEU A 311 16.82 -19.01 3.11
N THR A 312 16.45 -19.86 4.07
CA THR A 312 15.72 -19.45 5.29
C THR A 312 16.61 -19.10 6.48
N LYS A 313 17.93 -19.32 6.41
CA LYS A 313 18.88 -19.00 7.50
C LYS A 313 19.59 -17.64 7.35
N GLU A 314 19.41 -16.95 6.22
CA GLU A 314 20.00 -15.62 5.94
C GLU A 314 18.99 -14.47 6.18
N ILE A 315 17.95 -14.67 6.99
CA ILE A 315 16.96 -13.66 7.37
C ILE A 315 16.89 -13.59 8.88
#